data_AF-A0A1I8NK54-F1
#
_entry.id   AF-A0A1I8NK54-F1
#
_cell.length_a   1.000
_cell.length_b   1.000
_cell.length_c   1.000
_cell.angle_alpha   90.00
_cell.angle_beta   90.00
_cell.angle_gamma   90.00
#
_symmetry.space_group_name_H-M   'P 1'
#
loop_
_entity.id
_entity.type
_entity.pdbx_description
1 polymer ?
#
loop_
_entity_poly.entity_id
_entity_poly.type
_entity_poly.pdbx_seq_one_letter_code
_entity_poly.pdbx_strand_id
1 'polypeptide(L)'
;MPEHSPAPTPHRAIYGYSFYLLVITLFVFYISWTFLPTKQLGLTYLPDKYFAVLLPMLVLVGLAFFAFFIYPAINMSLTPDIDAFSSVADVSLILKGRTNKSLKSWNEMQNALNNAKVKTCKDHINFVENCEFCYGRHRIPDAKEQIDSLRFMDLKEINENLFS
;
A
#
# COMPACT_ATOMS: atom_id res chain seq x y z
N MET A 1 -8.30 17.18 9.96
CA MET A 1 -7.59 16.46 11.04
C MET A 1 -6.57 15.52 10.41
N PRO A 2 -5.26 15.82 10.47
CA PRO A 2 -4.19 15.03 9.86
C PRO A 2 -3.70 13.87 10.75
N GLU A 3 -4.38 13.56 11.85
CA GLU A 3 -3.95 12.57 12.85
C GLU A 3 -3.79 11.15 12.30
N HIS A 4 -4.51 10.84 11.21
CA HIS A 4 -4.44 9.57 10.50
C HIS A 4 -3.40 9.52 9.37
N SER A 5 -2.59 10.56 9.21
CA SER A 5 -1.49 10.53 8.24
C SER A 5 -0.43 9.51 8.68
N PRO A 6 0.05 8.60 7.81
CA PRO A 6 1.16 7.71 8.11
C PRO A 6 2.51 8.46 8.25
N ALA A 7 2.52 9.77 8.03
CA ALA A 7 3.72 10.59 8.12
C ALA A 7 4.40 10.49 9.51
N PRO A 8 5.75 10.51 9.54
CA PRO A 8 6.50 10.50 10.79
C PRO A 8 6.21 11.80 11.54
N THR A 9 5.42 11.71 12.61
CA THR A 9 5.16 12.83 13.51
C THR A 9 6.04 12.70 14.75
N PRO A 10 6.56 13.82 15.28
CA PRO A 10 7.42 13.80 16.48
C PRO A 10 6.71 13.16 17.67
N HIS A 11 5.39 13.35 17.78
CA HIS A 11 4.55 12.73 18.80
C HIS A 11 4.58 11.19 18.78
N ARG A 12 4.53 10.56 17.60
CA ARG A 12 4.62 9.09 17.48
C ARG A 12 5.99 8.55 17.89
N ALA A 13 7.06 9.30 17.63
CA ALA A 13 8.41 8.92 18.04
C ALA A 13 8.59 8.89 19.57
N ILE A 14 7.95 9.82 20.29
CA ILE A 14 8.02 9.90 21.76
C ILE A 14 7.43 8.65 22.44
N TYR A 15 6.30 8.14 21.92
CA TYR A 15 5.69 6.92 22.46
C TYR A 15 6.56 5.69 22.23
N GLY A 16 7.13 5.55 21.03
CA GLY A 16 8.04 4.44 20.73
C GLY A 16 9.28 4.47 21.63
N TYR A 17 9.85 5.65 21.84
CA TYR A 17 11.00 5.81 22.72
C TYR A 17 10.68 5.51 24.20
N SER A 18 9.55 6.01 24.70
CA SER A 18 9.08 5.72 26.06
C SER A 18 8.86 4.21 26.26
N PHE A 19 8.23 3.55 25.29
CA PHE A 19 8.00 2.11 25.32
C PHE A 19 9.31 1.32 25.26
N TYR A 20 10.28 1.76 24.45
CA TYR A 20 11.62 1.16 24.40
C TYR A 20 12.32 1.21 25.76
N LEU A 21 12.29 2.36 26.44
CA LEU A 21 12.85 2.49 27.79
C LEU A 21 12.11 1.62 28.82
N LEU A 22 10.79 1.49 28.70
CA LEU A 22 10.00 0.61 29.55
C LEU A 22 10.39 -0.86 29.33
N VAL A 23 10.48 -1.31 28.07
CA VAL A 23 10.83 -2.70 27.76
C VAL A 23 12.26 -3.03 28.20
N ILE A 24 13.22 -2.14 27.98
CA ILE A 24 14.62 -2.40 28.39
C ILE A 24 14.75 -2.47 29.92
N THR A 25 14.05 -1.61 30.66
CA THR A 25 14.06 -1.63 32.13
C THR A 25 13.42 -2.91 32.66
N LEU A 26 12.25 -3.30 32.16
CA LEU A 26 11.61 -4.57 32.53
C LEU A 26 12.48 -5.79 32.17
N PHE A 27 13.17 -5.75 31.03
CA PHE A 27 14.07 -6.82 30.61
C PHE A 27 15.27 -6.97 31.55
N VAL A 28 15.89 -5.86 31.97
CA VAL A 28 16.98 -5.86 32.96
C VAL A 28 16.49 -6.40 34.31
N PHE A 29 15.30 -6.00 34.76
CA PHE A 29 14.71 -6.54 35.99
C PHE A 29 14.44 -8.05 35.88
N TYR A 30 13.94 -8.51 34.74
CA TYR A 30 13.68 -9.92 34.48
C TYR A 30 14.98 -10.77 34.44
N ILE A 31 16.03 -10.27 33.79
CA ILE A 31 17.36 -10.90 33.80
C ILE A 31 17.90 -10.95 35.22
N SER A 32 17.88 -9.83 35.93
CA SER A 32 18.38 -9.72 37.30
C SER A 32 17.65 -10.70 38.22
N TRP A 33 16.32 -10.78 38.11
CA TRP A 33 15.53 -11.76 38.83
C TRP A 33 15.93 -13.20 38.50
N THR A 34 16.19 -13.52 37.23
CA THR A 34 16.55 -14.88 36.80
C THR A 34 17.88 -15.32 37.42
N PHE A 35 18.89 -14.47 37.37
CA PHE A 35 20.25 -14.78 37.86
C PHE A 35 20.41 -14.68 39.40
N LEU A 36 19.56 -13.92 40.10
CA LEU A 36 19.65 -13.81 41.56
C LEU A 36 19.26 -15.12 42.27
N PRO A 37 20.04 -15.57 43.28
CA PRO A 37 19.64 -16.68 44.14
C PRO A 37 18.54 -16.23 45.12
N THR A 38 17.28 -16.30 44.67
CA THR A 38 16.11 -15.78 45.41
C THR A 38 15.93 -16.45 46.78
N LYS A 39 16.20 -17.76 46.88
CA LYS A 39 16.07 -18.52 48.14
C LYS A 39 17.09 -18.08 49.20
N GLN A 40 18.31 -17.70 48.80
CA GLN A 40 19.37 -17.27 49.71
C GLN A 40 19.15 -15.84 50.21
N LEU A 41 18.47 -15.02 49.41
CA LEU A 41 18.14 -13.64 49.74
C LEU A 41 16.84 -13.51 50.56
N GLY A 42 16.19 -14.64 50.93
CA GLY A 42 14.92 -14.63 51.66
C GLY A 42 13.70 -14.26 50.80
N LEU A 43 13.85 -14.20 49.48
CA LEU A 43 12.78 -13.90 48.52
C LEU A 43 12.02 -15.18 48.12
N THR A 44 11.31 -15.80 49.07
CA THR A 44 10.54 -17.04 48.87
C THR A 44 9.17 -16.83 48.21
N TYR A 45 8.68 -15.60 48.11
CA TYR A 45 7.38 -15.27 47.53
C TYR A 45 7.42 -15.07 46.00
N LEU A 46 8.61 -15.10 45.38
CA LEU A 46 8.73 -14.97 43.93
C LEU A 46 8.37 -16.29 43.23
N PRO A 47 7.85 -16.21 41.99
CA PRO A 47 7.53 -17.40 41.21
C PRO A 47 8.77 -18.27 40.98
N ASP A 48 8.54 -19.56 40.78
CA ASP A 48 9.62 -20.51 40.54
C ASP A 48 10.38 -20.18 39.24
N LYS A 49 11.66 -20.54 39.19
CA LYS A 49 12.58 -20.16 38.11
C LYS A 49 12.20 -20.77 36.76
N TYR A 50 11.37 -21.81 36.72
CA TYR A 50 10.84 -22.34 35.47
C TYR A 50 10.06 -21.28 34.67
N PHE A 51 9.43 -20.32 35.36
CA PHE A 51 8.72 -19.22 34.70
C PHE A 51 9.65 -18.33 33.88
N ALA A 52 10.94 -18.28 34.20
CA ALA A 52 11.91 -17.59 33.38
C ALA A 52 11.92 -18.18 31.96
N VAL A 53 11.84 -19.50 31.77
CA VAL A 53 11.81 -20.09 30.41
C VAL A 53 10.40 -20.08 29.83
N LEU A 54 9.37 -20.28 30.66
CA LEU A 54 7.99 -20.37 30.20
C LEU A 54 7.48 -19.05 29.59
N LEU A 55 7.75 -17.90 30.22
CA LEU A 55 7.31 -16.58 29.73
C LEU A 55 7.76 -16.27 28.30
N PRO A 56 9.06 -16.30 27.95
CA PRO A 56 9.52 -16.03 26.60
C PRO A 56 9.00 -17.07 25.60
N MET A 57 8.87 -18.34 26.00
CA MET A 57 8.26 -19.37 25.16
C MET A 57 6.79 -19.05 24.85
N LEU A 58 6.01 -18.65 25.86
CA LEU A 58 4.61 -18.23 25.68
C LEU A 58 4.49 -17.01 24.76
N VAL A 59 5.39 -16.02 24.90
CA VAL A 59 5.44 -14.86 24.00
C VAL A 59 5.73 -15.29 22.56
N LEU A 60 6.69 -16.19 22.35
CA LEU A 60 7.01 -16.71 21.01
C LEU A 60 5.83 -17.48 20.40
N VAL A 61 5.19 -18.34 21.17
CA VAL A 61 3.99 -19.09 20.73
C VAL A 61 2.85 -18.13 20.42
N GLY A 62 2.59 -17.15 21.28
CA GLY A 62 1.58 -16.13 21.05
C GLY A 62 1.85 -15.28 19.82
N LEU A 63 3.11 -14.89 19.60
CA LEU A 63 3.53 -14.13 18.42
C LEU A 63 3.41 -14.96 17.14
N ALA A 64 3.82 -16.22 17.15
CA ALA A 64 3.63 -17.14 16.03
C ALA A 64 2.13 -17.34 15.74
N PHE A 65 1.32 -17.57 16.76
CA PHE A 65 -0.12 -17.72 16.60
C PHE A 65 -0.76 -16.47 16.00
N PHE A 66 -0.36 -15.29 16.49
CA PHE A 66 -0.81 -14.02 15.96
C PHE A 66 -0.38 -13.82 14.50
N ALA A 67 0.89 -14.08 14.17
CA ALA A 67 1.44 -13.85 12.84
C ALA A 67 0.88 -14.80 11.78
N PHE A 68 0.65 -16.07 12.11
CA PHE A 68 0.21 -17.08 11.15
C PHE A 68 -1.29 -17.26 11.06
N PHE A 69 -2.03 -17.02 12.14
CA PHE A 69 -3.48 -17.25 12.16
C PHE A 69 -4.25 -15.95 12.24
N ILE A 70 -4.00 -15.15 13.28
CA ILE A 70 -4.83 -13.96 13.56
C ILE A 70 -4.63 -12.89 12.48
N TYR A 71 -3.38 -12.56 12.15
CA TYR A 71 -3.07 -11.50 11.21
C TYR A 71 -3.59 -11.79 9.79
N PRO A 72 -3.38 -13.00 9.21
CA PRO A 72 -4.00 -13.35 7.93
C PRO A 72 -5.52 -13.41 7.99
N ALA A 73 -6.11 -13.91 9.09
CA ALA A 73 -7.57 -13.94 9.23
C ALA A 73 -8.19 -12.53 9.25
N ILE A 74 -7.57 -11.58 9.97
CA ILE A 74 -7.99 -10.18 9.96
C ILE A 74 -7.85 -9.59 8.56
N ASN A 75 -6.69 -9.77 7.91
CA ASN A 75 -6.47 -9.25 6.55
C ASN A 75 -7.49 -9.82 5.55
N MET A 76 -7.80 -11.11 5.64
CA MET A 76 -8.80 -11.75 4.79
C MET A 76 -10.21 -11.22 5.10
N SER A 77 -10.53 -10.97 6.37
CA SER A 77 -11.82 -10.37 6.77
C SER A 77 -11.99 -8.92 6.31
N LEU A 78 -10.91 -8.17 6.11
CA LEU A 78 -10.94 -6.80 5.59
C LEU A 78 -10.92 -6.75 4.05
N THR A 79 -10.58 -7.85 3.39
CA THR A 79 -10.54 -7.94 1.93
C THR A 79 -11.97 -8.19 1.41
N PRO A 80 -12.38 -7.55 0.29
CA PRO A 80 -13.66 -7.87 -0.35
C PRO A 80 -13.71 -9.36 -0.76
N ASP A 81 -14.93 -9.88 -0.93
CA ASP A 81 -15.17 -11.27 -1.32
C ASP A 81 -14.35 -11.69 -2.55
N ILE A 82 -13.94 -12.96 -2.61
CA ILE A 82 -13.09 -13.48 -3.70
C ILE A 82 -13.76 -13.32 -5.07
N ASP A 83 -15.07 -13.39 -5.11
CA ASP A 83 -15.88 -13.25 -6.33
C ASP A 83 -16.22 -11.79 -6.64
N ALA A 84 -15.88 -10.86 -5.74
CA ALA A 84 -16.14 -9.45 -5.95
C ALA A 84 -15.18 -8.88 -7.00
N PHE A 85 -15.75 -8.26 -8.04
CA PHE A 85 -15.02 -7.60 -9.12
C PHE A 85 -13.97 -6.58 -8.62
N SER A 86 -14.25 -5.90 -7.49
CA SER A 86 -13.34 -4.96 -6.84
C SER A 86 -12.04 -5.59 -6.31
N SER A 87 -11.98 -6.92 -6.18
CA SER A 87 -10.78 -7.66 -5.78
C SER A 87 -9.76 -7.77 -6.94
N VAL A 88 -10.25 -7.86 -8.19
CA VAL A 88 -9.40 -8.09 -9.38
C VAL A 88 -9.02 -6.78 -10.07
N ALA A 89 -9.91 -5.78 -10.08
CA ALA A 89 -9.72 -4.56 -10.84
C ALA A 89 -10.07 -3.31 -10.03
N ASP A 90 -9.14 -2.35 -9.98
CA ASP A 90 -9.41 -1.02 -9.46
C ASP A 90 -10.14 -0.17 -10.52
N VAL A 91 -11.45 -0.08 -10.36
CA VAL A 91 -12.35 0.67 -11.24
C VAL A 91 -11.97 2.15 -11.30
N SER A 92 -11.45 2.71 -10.21
CA SER A 92 -11.12 4.13 -10.13
C SER A 92 -9.91 4.49 -11.01
N LEU A 93 -8.91 3.60 -11.05
CA LEU A 93 -7.75 3.72 -11.94
C LEU A 93 -8.14 3.49 -13.40
N ILE A 94 -8.96 2.47 -13.68
CA ILE A 94 -9.41 2.15 -15.03
C ILE A 94 -10.23 3.31 -15.64
N LEU A 95 -11.06 3.98 -14.83
CA LEU A 95 -11.91 5.06 -15.30
C LEU A 95 -11.25 6.45 -15.25
N LYS A 96 -9.98 6.57 -14.84
CA LYS A 96 -9.18 7.81 -14.84
C LYS A 96 -9.96 9.04 -14.36
N GLY A 97 -10.55 8.95 -13.16
CA GLY A 97 -11.29 10.06 -12.54
C GLY A 97 -12.70 10.31 -13.08
N ARG A 98 -13.22 9.45 -13.97
CA ARG A 98 -14.61 9.51 -14.46
C ARG A 98 -15.54 8.80 -13.48
N THR A 99 -15.67 9.36 -12.28
CA THR A 99 -16.46 8.78 -11.18
C THR A 99 -17.96 9.03 -11.38
N ASN A 100 -18.77 7.98 -11.62
CA ASN A 100 -20.13 7.95 -11.05
C ASN A 100 -20.93 6.62 -11.08
N LYS A 101 -20.33 5.43 -11.26
CA LYS A 101 -21.13 4.19 -11.10
C LYS A 101 -20.33 3.11 -10.38
N SER A 102 -20.91 2.62 -9.28
CA SER A 102 -20.55 1.33 -8.65
C SER A 102 -20.78 0.26 -9.71
N LEU A 103 -19.74 -0.04 -10.47
CA LEU A 103 -19.71 -1.07 -11.49
C LEU A 103 -19.56 -2.41 -10.78
N LYS A 104 -20.59 -3.26 -10.88
CA LYS A 104 -20.60 -4.57 -10.21
C LYS A 104 -20.20 -5.71 -11.13
N SER A 105 -20.18 -5.49 -12.45
CA SER A 105 -19.96 -6.54 -13.45
C SER A 105 -18.98 -6.16 -14.56
N TRP A 106 -18.22 -7.15 -15.05
CA TRP A 106 -17.31 -7.04 -16.19
C TRP A 106 -17.98 -6.49 -17.46
N ASN A 107 -19.23 -6.90 -17.72
CA ASN A 107 -19.96 -6.48 -18.92
C ASN A 107 -20.26 -4.98 -18.90
N GLU A 108 -20.63 -4.46 -17.72
CA GLU A 108 -20.89 -3.03 -17.54
C GLU A 108 -19.61 -2.21 -17.70
N MET A 109 -18.45 -2.74 -17.25
CA MET A 109 -17.15 -2.09 -17.42
C MET A 109 -16.75 -2.06 -18.90
N GLN A 110 -16.89 -3.19 -19.61
CA GLN A 110 -16.62 -3.28 -21.04
C GLN A 110 -17.44 -2.24 -21.82
N ASN A 111 -18.73 -2.12 -21.49
CA ASN A 111 -19.63 -1.14 -22.09
C ASN A 111 -19.22 0.30 -21.75
N ALA A 112 -18.83 0.58 -20.50
CA ALA A 112 -18.36 1.90 -20.10
C ALA A 112 -17.07 2.32 -20.84
N LEU A 113 -16.13 1.40 -21.01
CA LEU A 113 -14.90 1.62 -21.79
C LEU A 113 -15.19 1.80 -23.28
N ASN A 114 -16.09 1.00 -23.85
CA ASN A 114 -16.49 1.14 -25.25
C ASN A 114 -17.21 2.47 -25.51
N ASN A 115 -18.12 2.88 -24.63
CA ASN A 115 -18.77 4.19 -24.69
C ASN A 115 -17.77 5.34 -24.50
N ALA A 116 -16.73 5.14 -23.69
CA ALA A 116 -15.65 6.11 -23.51
C ALA A 116 -14.79 6.30 -24.77
N LYS A 117 -14.62 5.26 -25.59
CA LYS A 117 -13.88 5.31 -26.85
C LYS A 117 -14.60 6.09 -27.98
N VAL A 118 -15.86 6.51 -27.79
CA VAL A 118 -16.67 7.11 -28.88
C VAL A 118 -16.36 8.60 -29.14
N LYS A 119 -15.55 9.28 -28.31
CA LYS A 119 -14.96 10.56 -28.75
C LYS A 119 -13.68 10.31 -29.54
N THR A 120 -13.78 9.65 -30.68
CA THR A 120 -12.80 9.88 -31.74
C THR A 120 -12.88 11.36 -32.09
N CYS A 121 -11.73 12.02 -31.99
CA CYS A 121 -11.32 13.31 -32.50
C CYS A 121 -11.83 13.63 -33.92
N LYS A 122 -13.15 13.74 -34.13
CA LYS A 122 -13.71 14.27 -35.40
C LYS A 122 -13.72 15.80 -35.43
N ASP A 123 -13.50 16.45 -34.29
CA ASP A 123 -13.53 17.91 -34.15
C ASP A 123 -12.13 18.57 -34.12
N HIS A 124 -11.08 17.89 -34.60
CA HIS A 124 -9.72 18.48 -34.60
C HIS A 124 -9.45 19.43 -35.78
N ILE A 125 -10.31 19.42 -36.81
CA ILE A 125 -10.13 20.26 -38.00
C ILE A 125 -10.27 21.74 -37.62
N ASN A 126 -11.21 22.09 -36.74
CA ASN A 126 -11.53 23.48 -36.40
C ASN A 126 -10.54 24.14 -35.42
N PHE A 127 -9.68 23.36 -34.73
CA PHE A 127 -8.70 23.91 -33.79
C PHE A 127 -7.43 24.43 -34.51
N VAL A 128 -7.08 23.85 -35.66
CA VAL A 128 -5.90 24.23 -36.44
C VAL A 128 -6.10 25.55 -37.17
N GLU A 129 -7.33 25.90 -37.53
CA GLU A 129 -7.65 27.13 -38.28
C GLU A 129 -7.42 28.42 -37.48
N ASN A 130 -7.38 28.38 -36.14
CA ASN A 130 -7.26 29.55 -35.26
C ASN A 130 -5.94 29.60 -34.45
N CYS A 131 -4.83 29.06 -34.98
CA CYS A 131 -3.54 29.13 -34.31
C CYS A 131 -2.77 30.41 -34.69
N GLU A 132 -2.76 31.42 -33.80
CA GLU A 132 -2.04 32.69 -34.01
C GLU A 132 -0.50 32.56 -34.04
N PHE A 133 0.04 31.40 -33.63
CA PHE A 133 1.50 31.18 -33.51
C PHE A 133 2.12 30.49 -34.72
N CYS A 134 1.31 29.85 -35.57
CA CYS A 134 1.79 29.03 -36.67
C CYS A 134 1.40 29.68 -38.00
N TYR A 135 2.36 30.33 -38.67
CA TYR A 135 2.21 30.90 -40.02
C TYR A 135 1.94 29.82 -41.10
N GLY A 136 0.81 29.11 -41.01
CA GLY A 136 0.29 28.19 -42.03
C GLY A 136 1.02 26.84 -42.19
N ARG A 137 1.89 26.42 -41.26
CA ARG A 137 2.67 25.16 -41.35
C ARG A 137 2.52 24.22 -40.14
N HIS A 138 1.34 24.17 -39.52
CA HIS A 138 1.09 23.20 -38.45
C HIS A 138 0.56 21.87 -39.03
N ARG A 139 1.34 20.79 -38.84
CA ARG A 139 0.89 19.41 -39.04
C ARG A 139 0.69 18.78 -37.66
N ILE A 140 -0.50 18.26 -37.38
CA ILE A 140 -0.71 17.41 -36.20
C ILE A 140 -0.06 16.05 -36.52
N PRO A 141 0.78 15.49 -35.63
CA PRO A 141 1.36 14.17 -35.83
C PRO A 141 0.25 13.12 -35.92
N ASP A 142 0.37 12.19 -36.87
CA ASP A 142 -0.57 11.08 -37.00
C ASP A 142 -0.65 10.27 -35.69
N ALA A 143 -1.73 9.53 -35.45
CA ALA A 143 -1.87 8.73 -34.22
C ALA A 143 -0.71 7.76 -33.95
N LYS A 144 0.03 7.38 -35.00
CA LYS A 144 1.26 6.57 -34.94
C LYS A 144 2.53 7.36 -34.52
N GLU A 145 2.50 8.68 -34.68
CA GLU A 145 3.57 9.63 -34.32
C GLU A 145 3.32 10.24 -32.94
N GLN A 146 2.11 10.11 -32.38
CA GLN A 146 1.82 10.49 -31.00
C GLN A 146 2.44 9.47 -30.04
N ILE A 147 3.21 9.98 -29.09
CA ILE A 147 3.74 9.20 -27.98
C ILE A 147 2.56 8.53 -27.28
N ASP A 148 2.56 7.20 -27.28
CA ASP A 148 1.49 6.41 -26.67
C ASP A 148 1.34 6.81 -25.20
N SER A 149 0.11 6.85 -24.69
CA SER A 149 -0.06 7.06 -23.25
C SER A 149 0.76 5.99 -22.52
N LEU A 150 1.56 6.39 -21.52
CA LEU A 150 2.64 5.69 -20.77
C LEU A 150 2.42 4.21 -20.35
N ARG A 151 1.32 3.60 -20.73
CA ARG A 151 0.88 2.24 -20.43
C ARG A 151 1.64 1.14 -21.18
N PHE A 152 2.32 1.43 -22.30
CA PHE A 152 2.99 0.42 -23.12
C PHE A 152 4.38 0.79 -23.67
N MET A 153 5.05 1.81 -23.13
CA MET A 153 6.40 2.17 -23.59
C MET A 153 7.42 1.10 -23.16
N ASP A 154 7.91 0.31 -24.11
CA ASP A 154 9.09 -0.53 -23.92
C ASP A 154 10.33 0.38 -23.87
N LEU A 155 10.94 0.46 -22.68
CA LEU A 155 12.10 1.30 -22.43
C LEU A 155 13.28 0.95 -23.35
N LYS A 156 13.35 -0.30 -23.85
CA LYS A 156 14.38 -0.73 -24.78
C LYS A 156 14.23 -0.03 -26.14
N GLU A 157 13.01 0.09 -26.65
CA GLU A 157 12.71 0.72 -27.94
C GLU A 157 12.99 2.23 -27.92
N ILE A 158 12.73 2.90 -26.79
CA ILE A 158 13.07 4.32 -26.60
C ILE A 158 14.58 4.52 -26.62
N ASN A 159 15.30 3.63 -25.93
CA ASN A 159 16.75 3.75 -25.79
C ASN A 159 17.46 3.52 -27.13
N GLU A 160 16.95 2.63 -27.98
CA GLU A 160 17.45 2.46 -29.35
C GLU A 160 17.15 3.68 -30.22
N ASN A 161 15.97 4.31 -30.10
CA ASN A 161 15.59 5.45 -30.95
C ASN A 161 16.20 6.81 -30.54
N LEU A 162 16.58 7.01 -29.27
CA LEU A 162 17.15 8.27 -28.79
C LEU A 162 18.68 8.33 -28.88
N PHE A 163 19.35 7.18 -28.90
CA PHE A 163 20.81 7.09 -28.86
C PHE A 163 21.42 6.42 -30.10
N SER A 164 20.64 6.28 -31.19
CA SER A 164 21.14 5.88 -32.53
C SER A 164 21.52 7.07 -33.39
#